data_AF-A0A8S2E992-F1
#
_entry.id   AF-A0A8S2E992-F1
#
_cell.length_a   1.000
_cell.length_b   1.000
_cell.length_c   1.000
_cell.angle_alpha   90.00
_cell.angle_beta   90.00
_cell.angle_gamma   90.00
#
_symmetry.space_group_name_H-M   'P 1'
#
loop_
_entity.id
_entity.type
_entity.pdbx_description
1 polymer ?
#
loop_
_entity_poly.entity_id
_entity_poly.type
_entity_poly.pdbx_seq_one_letter_code
_entity_poly.pdbx_strand_id
1 'polypeptide(L)'
;SQNYTNVNNFYNLIAQEGADPWVYKHSNGYYYYLKSTGSNLLLSKSRTLTGIDVGKNKTVWSSRDTGPSCRDIWAPELHFLRQKWYIYYAGTTCDSDNVNHRMFVLENKNFDPFIGEFDEKGQITDSTQKWAIDGTVLEHPLSDELYFIWSGWEGDIDVRQLLYIAHMSNPWTIDSERVEIAIPTYSWETNHRPNVNEGAQILIHNSTINLIYSASGSWTNDYSLGLITLDVNNDPMMPSSWIKRSFPLLQSANGLYGPGHASFTKSPDDKENWIVFHNARYNGSGWVRQVRTQIFSWNLDNTPNFCSLNDPNIPIQLPSGEPIRQRYEAEYAEFDSGPSVRYDLAASNHLKVEGLNKTNSLIEFFIYLNMEGWYVVNVRARTSNDENSKTSSSLYLRVNDNYNNSSKHRLQQEMNYLNALENVNLETVENLLKENAQIREKLDLQESKTLRLKREIEILTSRLHVLEDEIDTYEQETSDLRQQIRQQRLNSPHIQ
;
A
#
# COMPACT_ATOMS: atom_id res chain seq x y z
N SER A 1 7.97 38.71 -11.19
CA SER A 1 9.21 37.91 -11.31
C SER A 1 8.83 36.45 -11.26
N GLN A 2 9.55 35.55 -11.93
CA GLN A 2 9.31 34.11 -11.76
C GLN A 2 9.74 33.71 -10.34
N ASN A 3 8.78 33.38 -9.47
CA ASN A 3 9.01 33.00 -8.06
C ASN A 3 9.19 31.47 -7.93
N TYR A 4 9.93 30.83 -8.83
CA TYR A 4 10.23 29.41 -8.77
C TYR A 4 11.70 29.10 -9.06
N THR A 5 12.15 27.93 -8.61
CA THR A 5 13.45 27.36 -8.95
C THR A 5 13.27 26.04 -9.71
N ASN A 6 14.09 25.82 -10.74
CA ASN A 6 14.17 24.52 -11.39
C ASN A 6 15.03 23.58 -10.54
N VAL A 7 14.48 22.43 -10.14
CA VAL A 7 15.14 21.48 -9.25
C VAL A 7 15.10 20.07 -9.82
N ASN A 8 16.22 19.35 -9.71
CA ASN A 8 16.33 17.94 -10.06
C ASN A 8 16.27 17.04 -8.81
N ASN A 9 15.46 17.41 -7.83
CA ASN A 9 15.36 16.70 -6.56
C ASN A 9 13.93 16.76 -6.00
N PHE A 10 13.65 15.89 -5.03
CA PHE A 10 12.36 15.81 -4.36
C PHE A 10 12.53 15.39 -2.90
N TYR A 11 11.56 15.75 -2.06
CA TYR A 11 11.48 15.23 -0.69
C TYR A 11 10.90 13.82 -0.74
N ASN A 12 11.62 12.85 -0.17
CA ASN A 12 11.39 11.42 -0.39
C ASN A 12 10.08 10.90 0.25
N LEU A 13 8.96 11.09 -0.42
CA LEU A 13 7.66 10.52 -0.06
C LEU A 13 6.84 10.44 -1.35
N ILE A 14 6.57 9.22 -1.82
CA ILE A 14 5.92 8.98 -3.11
C ILE A 14 4.46 8.53 -2.99
N ALA A 15 4.04 8.05 -1.81
CA ALA A 15 2.64 7.89 -1.42
C ALA A 15 2.47 8.15 0.08
N GLN A 16 1.51 9.00 0.47
CA GLN A 16 1.26 9.31 1.89
C GLN A 16 0.69 8.13 2.67
N GLU A 17 -0.14 7.34 2.01
CA GLU A 17 -0.84 6.20 2.57
C GLU A 17 -0.58 4.99 1.67
N GLY A 18 0.09 3.99 2.25
CA GLY A 18 0.40 2.78 1.52
C GLY A 18 1.16 1.78 2.38
N ALA A 19 0.83 0.53 2.16
CA ALA A 19 1.43 -0.64 2.75
C ALA A 19 1.86 -1.57 1.62
N ASP A 20 2.88 -2.37 1.90
CA ASP A 20 3.32 -3.49 1.06
C ASP A 20 3.45 -3.10 -0.43
N PRO A 21 4.25 -2.08 -0.77
CA PRO A 21 4.23 -1.47 -2.08
C PRO A 21 4.88 -2.36 -3.13
N TRP A 22 4.14 -2.68 -4.19
CA TRP A 22 4.69 -3.35 -5.37
C TRP A 22 4.74 -2.42 -6.57
N VAL A 23 5.94 -2.00 -6.97
CA VAL A 23 6.16 -1.11 -8.12
C VAL A 23 6.97 -1.80 -9.21
N TYR A 24 6.35 -1.98 -10.38
CA TYR A 24 6.96 -2.63 -11.54
C TYR A 24 7.07 -1.63 -12.70
N LYS A 25 8.28 -1.44 -13.24
CA LYS A 25 8.50 -0.67 -14.48
C LYS A 25 8.43 -1.62 -15.68
N HIS A 26 7.49 -1.38 -16.58
CA HIS A 26 7.34 -2.20 -17.78
C HIS A 26 8.02 -1.57 -19.00
N SER A 27 8.27 -2.40 -20.02
CA SER A 27 8.93 -2.02 -21.28
C SER A 27 8.17 -0.98 -22.10
N ASN A 28 6.87 -0.78 -21.83
CA ASN A 28 6.06 0.29 -22.44
C ASN A 28 6.35 1.69 -21.83
N GLY A 29 7.25 1.78 -20.85
CA GLY A 29 7.66 3.00 -20.19
C GLY A 29 6.69 3.51 -19.13
N TYR A 30 5.81 2.67 -18.61
CA TYR A 30 4.98 2.96 -17.43
C TYR A 30 5.50 2.21 -16.20
N TYR A 31 5.40 2.86 -15.06
CA TYR A 31 5.39 2.23 -13.75
C TYR A 31 3.97 1.81 -13.42
N TYR A 32 3.84 0.60 -12.89
CA TYR A 32 2.63 0.04 -12.33
C TYR A 32 2.81 -0.11 -10.82
N TYR A 33 1.88 0.44 -10.04
CA TYR A 33 1.88 0.32 -8.59
C TYR A 33 0.62 -0.39 -8.15
N LEU A 34 0.79 -1.55 -7.52
CA LEU A 34 -0.30 -2.33 -6.97
C LEU A 34 -0.37 -2.11 -5.45
N LYS A 35 -1.57 -1.82 -4.95
CA LYS A 35 -1.84 -1.70 -3.52
C LYS A 35 -3.18 -2.33 -3.14
N SER A 36 -3.28 -2.80 -1.91
CA SER A 36 -4.53 -3.29 -1.33
C SER A 36 -5.24 -2.19 -0.54
N THR A 37 -6.58 -2.19 -0.56
CA THR A 37 -7.42 -1.43 0.38
C THR A 37 -7.99 -2.29 1.51
N GLY A 38 -7.49 -3.52 1.68
CA GLY A 38 -8.02 -4.55 2.59
C GLY A 38 -9.16 -5.39 2.01
N SER A 39 -9.80 -4.92 0.93
CA SER A 39 -10.85 -5.65 0.19
C SER A 39 -10.74 -5.49 -1.33
N ASN A 40 -9.92 -4.56 -1.82
CA ASN A 40 -9.75 -4.30 -3.24
C ASN A 40 -8.28 -4.26 -3.60
N LEU A 41 -7.97 -4.63 -4.83
CA LEU A 41 -6.67 -4.48 -5.44
C LEU A 41 -6.73 -3.29 -6.40
N LEU A 42 -6.01 -2.22 -6.06
CA LEU A 42 -5.94 -0.99 -6.85
C LEU A 42 -4.63 -0.96 -7.61
N LEU A 43 -4.73 -0.85 -8.93
CA LEU A 43 -3.59 -0.70 -9.82
C LEU A 43 -3.51 0.74 -10.32
N SER A 44 -2.39 1.42 -10.04
CA SER A 44 -2.04 2.74 -10.56
C SER A 44 -1.00 2.64 -11.67
N LYS A 45 -1.04 3.56 -12.65
CA LYS A 45 0.05 3.73 -13.62
C LYS A 45 0.52 5.17 -13.76
N SER A 46 1.83 5.34 -13.87
CA SER A 46 2.50 6.63 -14.06
C SER A 46 3.70 6.51 -14.99
N ARG A 47 4.09 7.62 -15.64
CA ARG A 47 5.35 7.71 -16.41
C ARG A 47 6.57 8.00 -15.52
N THR A 48 6.33 8.46 -14.30
CA THR A 48 7.37 8.76 -13.31
C THR A 48 7.14 7.92 -12.06
N LEU A 49 8.22 7.45 -11.45
CA LEU A 49 8.19 6.74 -10.17
C LEU A 49 7.71 7.68 -9.07
N THR A 50 8.15 8.94 -9.10
CA THR A 50 7.83 9.92 -8.05
C THR A 50 6.43 10.55 -8.16
N GLY A 51 5.69 10.26 -9.23
CA GLY A 51 4.30 10.67 -9.44
C GLY A 51 3.30 9.52 -9.32
N ILE A 52 3.72 8.37 -8.80
CA ILE A 52 2.97 7.11 -8.91
C ILE A 52 1.62 7.11 -8.16
N ASP A 53 1.51 7.80 -7.03
CA ASP A 53 0.30 7.80 -6.19
C ASP A 53 -0.87 8.59 -6.81
N VAL A 54 -0.57 9.56 -7.67
CA VAL A 54 -1.56 10.33 -8.45
C VAL A 54 -1.68 9.85 -9.90
N GLY A 55 -0.98 8.76 -10.24
CA GLY A 55 -1.15 8.10 -11.52
C GLY A 55 -2.59 7.65 -11.74
N LYS A 56 -2.99 7.48 -13.00
CA LYS A 56 -4.31 6.93 -13.33
C LYS A 56 -4.45 5.58 -12.64
N ASN A 57 -5.49 5.41 -11.82
CA ASN A 57 -5.75 4.18 -11.10
C ASN A 57 -7.05 3.50 -11.53
N LYS A 58 -7.16 2.21 -11.26
CA LYS A 58 -8.38 1.43 -11.37
C LYS A 58 -8.36 0.28 -10.37
N THR A 59 -9.53 -0.10 -9.87
CA THR A 59 -9.68 -1.38 -9.15
C THR A 59 -9.60 -2.50 -10.18
N VAL A 60 -8.64 -3.41 -10.03
CA VAL A 60 -8.45 -4.57 -10.92
C VAL A 60 -9.17 -5.81 -10.43
N TRP A 61 -9.44 -5.88 -9.12
CA TRP A 61 -10.16 -6.97 -8.48
C TRP A 61 -10.71 -6.51 -7.13
N SER A 62 -11.85 -7.08 -6.73
CA SER A 62 -12.52 -6.83 -5.45
C SER A 62 -12.88 -8.15 -4.80
N SER A 63 -12.71 -8.24 -3.49
CA SER A 63 -13.10 -9.41 -2.73
C SER A 63 -14.60 -9.64 -2.78
N ARG A 64 -14.99 -10.92 -2.69
CA ARG A 64 -16.40 -11.34 -2.66
C ARG A 64 -16.91 -11.30 -1.23
N ASP A 65 -18.24 -11.28 -1.07
CA ASP A 65 -18.88 -11.31 0.25
C ASP A 65 -18.89 -12.71 0.91
N THR A 66 -18.43 -13.74 0.18
CA THR A 66 -18.33 -15.14 0.64
C THR A 66 -17.09 -15.82 0.03
N GLY A 67 -16.47 -16.76 0.76
CA GLY A 67 -15.40 -17.62 0.24
C GLY A 67 -14.03 -17.39 0.88
N PRO A 68 -12.96 -18.01 0.33
CA PRO A 68 -11.64 -18.11 0.97
C PRO A 68 -10.76 -16.86 0.83
N SER A 69 -11.16 -15.87 0.03
CA SER A 69 -10.40 -14.63 -0.23
C SER A 69 -11.35 -13.42 -0.16
N CYS A 70 -11.92 -13.22 1.03
CA CYS A 70 -13.06 -12.34 1.28
C CYS A 70 -12.66 -11.08 2.06
N ARG A 71 -11.75 -11.24 3.01
CA ARG A 71 -11.28 -10.19 3.93
C ARG A 71 -9.77 -10.16 3.98
N ASP A 72 -9.26 -9.09 4.58
CA ASP A 72 -7.85 -8.95 4.94
C ASP A 72 -6.92 -9.25 3.76
N ILE A 73 -7.23 -8.59 2.64
CA ILE A 73 -6.47 -8.69 1.40
C ILE A 73 -5.12 -7.98 1.62
N TRP A 74 -4.01 -8.70 1.65
CA TRP A 74 -2.70 -8.15 2.03
C TRP A 74 -1.64 -8.36 0.95
N ALA A 75 -0.61 -7.51 1.00
CA ALA A 75 0.64 -7.63 0.25
C ALA A 75 0.52 -8.09 -1.21
N PRO A 76 -0.22 -7.37 -2.06
CA PRO A 76 -0.39 -7.79 -3.44
C PRO A 76 0.83 -7.44 -4.30
N GLU A 77 1.32 -8.41 -5.07
CA GLU A 77 2.45 -8.25 -6.01
C GLU A 77 2.00 -8.44 -7.46
N LEU A 78 2.47 -7.57 -8.37
CA LEU A 78 2.19 -7.63 -9.81
C LEU A 78 3.42 -8.11 -10.60
N HIS A 79 3.41 -9.37 -11.03
CA HIS A 79 4.51 -9.94 -11.80
C HIS A 79 4.18 -10.01 -13.29
N PHE A 80 5.18 -9.79 -14.14
CA PHE A 80 5.07 -10.09 -15.56
C PHE A 80 5.88 -11.36 -15.86
N LEU A 81 5.19 -12.50 -15.93
CA LEU A 81 5.80 -13.83 -16.08
C LEU A 81 5.27 -14.46 -17.36
N ARG A 82 6.15 -15.12 -18.13
CA ARG A 82 5.75 -15.85 -19.34
C ARG A 82 4.83 -15.03 -20.27
N GLN A 83 5.16 -13.75 -20.46
CA GLN A 83 4.43 -12.76 -21.29
C GLN A 83 3.01 -12.41 -20.81
N LYS A 84 2.69 -12.63 -19.54
CA LYS A 84 1.40 -12.31 -18.94
C LYS A 84 1.58 -11.68 -17.57
N TRP A 85 0.54 -11.00 -17.10
CA TRP A 85 0.52 -10.44 -15.76
C TRP A 85 -0.10 -11.41 -14.77
N TYR A 86 0.53 -11.53 -13.61
CA TYR A 86 0.02 -12.28 -12.47
C TYR A 86 -0.04 -11.37 -11.25
N ILE A 87 -1.15 -11.43 -10.51
CA ILE A 87 -1.25 -10.80 -9.21
C ILE A 87 -1.26 -11.88 -8.15
N TYR A 88 -0.28 -11.87 -7.25
CA TYR A 88 -0.23 -12.72 -6.05
C TYR A 88 -0.66 -11.88 -4.86
N TYR A 89 -1.53 -12.39 -4.00
CA TYR A 89 -1.99 -11.65 -2.83
C TYR A 89 -2.43 -12.61 -1.73
N ALA A 90 -2.34 -12.16 -0.48
CA ALA A 90 -2.88 -12.92 0.65
C ALA A 90 -4.33 -12.50 0.91
N GLY A 91 -5.15 -13.42 1.38
CA GLY A 91 -6.50 -13.12 1.85
C GLY A 91 -7.03 -14.20 2.79
N THR A 92 -8.04 -13.86 3.57
CA THR A 92 -8.69 -14.80 4.50
C THR A 92 -10.19 -14.94 4.23
N THR A 93 -10.81 -15.90 4.91
CA THR A 93 -12.25 -16.14 4.92
C THR A 93 -13.03 -14.96 5.50
N CYS A 94 -14.35 -14.92 5.27
CA CYS A 94 -15.17 -13.78 5.67
C CYS A 94 -15.32 -13.56 7.18
N ASP A 95 -14.94 -14.54 7.99
CA ASP A 95 -14.87 -14.43 9.45
C ASP A 95 -13.62 -13.66 9.94
N SER A 96 -12.72 -13.28 9.03
CA SER A 96 -11.46 -12.59 9.34
C SER A 96 -10.56 -13.37 10.32
N ASP A 97 -10.70 -14.69 10.40
CA ASP A 97 -9.81 -15.48 11.23
C ASP A 97 -8.42 -15.52 10.58
N ASN A 98 -7.39 -15.10 11.33
CA ASN A 98 -6.05 -15.02 10.82
C ASN A 98 -5.54 -16.38 10.33
N VAL A 99 -5.89 -17.49 10.99
CA VAL A 99 -5.43 -18.85 10.63
C VAL A 99 -5.82 -19.26 9.20
N ASN A 100 -6.83 -18.62 8.63
CA ASN A 100 -7.35 -18.92 7.30
C ASN A 100 -6.66 -18.13 6.18
N HIS A 101 -5.66 -17.29 6.47
CA HIS A 101 -4.92 -16.60 5.41
C HIS A 101 -4.21 -17.58 4.48
N ARG A 102 -4.45 -17.41 3.18
CA ARG A 102 -3.81 -18.16 2.10
C ARG A 102 -3.37 -17.20 1.00
N MET A 103 -2.49 -17.67 0.13
CA MET A 103 -2.08 -16.97 -1.08
C MET A 103 -3.02 -17.30 -2.25
N PHE A 104 -3.34 -16.29 -3.05
CA PHE A 104 -4.21 -16.39 -4.23
C PHE A 104 -3.54 -15.76 -5.44
N VAL A 105 -3.95 -16.21 -6.64
CA VAL A 105 -3.37 -15.74 -7.91
C VAL A 105 -4.44 -15.30 -8.88
N LEU A 106 -4.23 -14.15 -9.53
CA LEU A 106 -4.99 -13.68 -10.68
C LEU A 106 -4.10 -13.63 -11.93
N GLU A 107 -4.67 -13.77 -13.13
CA GLU A 107 -3.96 -13.66 -14.42
C GLU A 107 -4.61 -12.60 -15.31
N ASN A 108 -3.81 -11.73 -15.93
CA ASN A 108 -4.24 -10.92 -17.06
C ASN A 108 -3.31 -11.17 -18.26
N LYS A 109 -3.89 -11.54 -19.39
CA LYS A 109 -3.15 -11.90 -20.63
C LYS A 109 -2.86 -10.70 -21.52
N ASN A 110 -3.42 -9.53 -21.23
CA ASN A 110 -3.17 -8.34 -22.02
C ASN A 110 -1.75 -7.80 -21.77
N PHE A 111 -1.13 -7.22 -22.79
CA PHE A 111 0.18 -6.61 -22.66
C PHE A 111 0.16 -5.39 -21.71
N ASP A 112 -0.88 -4.54 -21.78
CA ASP A 112 -1.10 -3.49 -20.77
C ASP A 112 -2.04 -4.06 -19.68
N PRO A 113 -1.61 -4.21 -18.41
CA PRO A 113 -2.47 -4.72 -17.32
C PRO A 113 -3.62 -3.75 -17.01
N PHE A 114 -3.61 -2.53 -17.56
CA PHE A 114 -4.76 -1.64 -17.54
C PHE A 114 -5.89 -2.03 -18.49
N ILE A 115 -5.65 -2.94 -19.42
CA ILE A 115 -6.63 -3.42 -20.39
C ILE A 115 -7.00 -4.86 -20.04
N GLY A 116 -8.28 -5.23 -20.24
CA GLY A 116 -8.80 -6.54 -19.87
C GLY A 116 -9.06 -6.69 -18.37
N GLU A 117 -9.36 -7.92 -17.98
CA GLU A 117 -9.69 -8.32 -16.62
C GLU A 117 -8.64 -9.29 -16.07
N PHE A 118 -8.57 -9.38 -14.75
CA PHE A 118 -7.72 -10.32 -14.03
C PHE A 118 -8.56 -11.56 -13.65
N ASP A 119 -8.33 -12.66 -14.34
CA ASP A 119 -9.00 -13.94 -14.12
C ASP A 119 -8.46 -14.62 -12.85
N GLU A 120 -9.34 -15.03 -11.94
CA GLU A 120 -8.95 -15.80 -10.75
C GLU A 120 -8.41 -17.19 -11.14
N LYS A 121 -7.21 -17.54 -10.67
CA LYS A 121 -6.66 -18.91 -10.75
C LYS A 121 -6.88 -19.71 -9.47
N GLY A 122 -7.35 -19.04 -8.41
CA GLY A 122 -7.61 -19.64 -7.11
C GLY A 122 -6.42 -19.56 -6.17
N GLN A 123 -6.44 -20.41 -5.15
CA GLN A 123 -5.39 -20.49 -4.14
C GLN A 123 -4.12 -21.12 -4.74
N ILE A 124 -2.96 -20.51 -4.48
CA ILE A 124 -1.66 -21.14 -4.71
C ILE A 124 -1.17 -21.73 -3.39
N THR A 125 -0.94 -23.04 -3.38
CA THR A 125 -0.68 -23.76 -2.13
C THR A 125 0.17 -24.99 -2.34
N ASP A 126 0.97 -25.31 -1.34
CA ASP A 126 1.57 -26.63 -1.19
C ASP A 126 0.55 -27.64 -0.60
N SER A 127 0.99 -28.89 -0.42
CA SER A 127 0.17 -29.98 0.12
C SER A 127 -0.30 -29.75 1.56
N THR A 128 0.42 -28.95 2.35
CA THR A 128 0.10 -28.70 3.76
C THR A 128 -1.04 -27.71 3.97
N GLN A 129 -1.27 -26.81 3.00
CA GLN A 129 -2.32 -25.77 3.05
C GLN A 129 -2.33 -24.99 4.37
N LYS A 130 -1.15 -24.66 4.88
CA LYS A 130 -1.00 -23.88 6.11
C LYS A 130 -1.16 -22.38 5.85
N TRP A 131 -1.18 -21.62 6.94
CA TRP A 131 -1.17 -20.15 6.89
C TRP A 131 -0.03 -19.65 5.99
N ALA A 132 -0.36 -18.76 5.05
CA ALA A 132 0.57 -18.25 4.06
C ALA A 132 0.22 -16.80 3.66
N ILE A 133 1.21 -15.91 3.72
CA ILE A 133 1.12 -14.51 3.26
C ILE A 133 2.38 -14.10 2.48
N ASP A 134 2.37 -12.89 1.94
CA ASP A 134 3.55 -12.21 1.39
C ASP A 134 4.34 -13.06 0.37
N GLY A 135 3.60 -13.66 -0.56
CA GLY A 135 4.16 -14.55 -1.56
C GLY A 135 4.72 -13.82 -2.78
N THR A 136 5.91 -14.23 -3.20
CA THR A 136 6.62 -13.76 -4.40
C THR A 136 7.07 -14.93 -5.28
N VAL A 137 7.58 -14.63 -6.48
CA VAL A 137 8.04 -15.63 -7.45
C VAL A 137 9.52 -15.42 -7.78
N LEU A 138 10.28 -16.50 -7.75
CA LEU A 138 11.63 -16.59 -8.31
C LEU A 138 11.57 -17.30 -9.67
N GLU A 139 11.91 -16.58 -10.74
CA GLU A 139 12.23 -17.17 -12.05
C GLU A 139 13.74 -17.44 -12.09
N HIS A 140 14.14 -18.71 -12.06
CA HIS A 140 15.52 -19.08 -11.90
C HIS A 140 16.33 -18.72 -13.15
N PRO A 141 17.40 -17.90 -13.04
CA PRO A 141 18.02 -17.24 -14.19
C PRO A 141 18.78 -18.20 -15.12
N LEU A 142 19.04 -19.44 -14.68
CA LEU A 142 19.74 -20.45 -15.48
C LEU A 142 18.88 -21.61 -15.98
N SER A 143 17.71 -21.87 -15.38
CA SER A 143 16.92 -23.08 -15.64
C SER A 143 15.51 -22.82 -16.17
N ASP A 144 15.06 -21.55 -16.23
CA ASP A 144 13.68 -21.18 -16.63
C ASP A 144 12.57 -21.78 -15.72
N GLU A 145 12.98 -22.33 -14.57
CA GLU A 145 12.09 -22.89 -13.56
C GLU A 145 11.52 -21.78 -12.67
N LEU A 146 10.31 -22.01 -12.18
CA LEU A 146 9.60 -21.09 -11.28
C LEU A 146 9.56 -21.67 -9.87
N TYR A 147 9.76 -20.81 -8.89
CA TYR A 147 9.61 -21.15 -7.48
C TYR A 147 8.76 -20.10 -6.79
N PHE A 148 7.80 -20.56 -5.99
CA PHE A 148 6.99 -19.68 -5.14
C PHE A 148 7.65 -19.57 -3.78
N ILE A 149 7.76 -18.36 -3.25
CA ILE A 149 8.35 -18.10 -1.93
C ILE A 149 7.38 -17.29 -1.11
N TRP A 150 7.13 -17.66 0.15
CA TRP A 150 6.14 -17.00 0.99
C TRP A 150 6.50 -17.03 2.47
N SER A 151 5.85 -16.17 3.25
CA SER A 151 5.83 -16.24 4.71
C SER A 151 4.79 -17.25 5.17
N GLY A 152 5.18 -18.24 5.96
CA GLY A 152 4.28 -19.32 6.39
C GLY A 152 4.46 -19.77 7.82
N TRP A 153 3.44 -20.44 8.36
CA TRP A 153 3.53 -21.12 9.66
C TRP A 153 4.06 -22.55 9.51
N GLU A 154 4.87 -22.97 10.49
CA GLU A 154 5.31 -24.37 10.63
C GLU A 154 4.12 -25.30 10.92
N GLY A 155 3.29 -24.93 11.89
CA GLY A 155 2.09 -25.65 12.31
C GLY A 155 0.80 -24.86 12.03
N ASP A 156 -0.20 -25.04 12.89
CA ASP A 156 -1.54 -24.43 12.76
C ASP A 156 -1.78 -23.31 13.79
N ILE A 157 -0.72 -22.89 14.47
CA ILE A 157 -0.76 -21.85 15.50
C ILE A 157 0.31 -20.77 15.25
N ASP A 158 -0.02 -19.54 15.61
CA ASP A 158 0.84 -18.37 15.41
C ASP A 158 2.00 -18.32 16.40
N VAL A 159 3.07 -19.05 16.09
CA VAL A 159 4.29 -19.11 16.90
C VAL A 159 5.42 -18.31 16.27
N ARG A 160 5.67 -18.56 14.99
CA ARG A 160 6.69 -17.92 14.16
C ARG A 160 6.25 -17.93 12.70
N GLN A 161 6.66 -16.90 11.98
CA GLN A 161 6.55 -16.84 10.53
C GLN A 161 7.93 -17.07 9.91
N LEU A 162 8.00 -18.03 8.99
CA LEU A 162 9.23 -18.50 8.34
C LEU A 162 9.11 -18.32 6.84
N LEU A 163 10.24 -18.23 6.13
CA LEU A 163 10.23 -18.22 4.67
C LEU A 163 10.29 -19.65 4.14
N TYR A 164 9.32 -19.99 3.30
CA TYR A 164 9.25 -21.24 2.57
C TYR A 164 9.41 -21.02 1.08
N ILE A 165 9.97 -22.00 0.39
CA ILE A 165 10.06 -22.07 -1.07
C ILE A 165 9.45 -23.39 -1.58
N ALA A 166 8.81 -23.37 -2.74
CA ALA A 166 8.37 -24.57 -3.44
C ALA A 166 8.48 -24.38 -4.97
N HIS A 167 8.72 -25.46 -5.69
CA HIS A 167 8.73 -25.48 -7.15
C HIS A 167 7.32 -25.25 -7.72
N MET A 168 7.25 -24.65 -8.91
CA MET A 168 6.02 -24.35 -9.61
C MET A 168 6.05 -24.93 -11.04
N SER A 169 5.08 -25.78 -11.36
CA SER A 169 4.87 -26.27 -12.75
C SER A 169 4.44 -25.15 -13.72
N ASN A 170 3.76 -24.12 -13.20
CA ASN A 170 3.32 -22.94 -13.93
C ASN A 170 3.13 -21.77 -12.94
N PRO A 171 2.93 -20.51 -13.40
CA PRO A 171 2.84 -19.35 -12.52
C PRO A 171 1.73 -19.38 -11.46
N TRP A 172 0.83 -20.37 -11.42
CA TRP A 172 -0.23 -20.47 -10.41
C TRP A 172 -0.36 -21.87 -9.80
N THR A 173 0.62 -22.76 -9.96
CA THR A 173 0.55 -24.13 -9.44
C THR A 173 1.89 -24.59 -8.86
N ILE A 174 1.92 -24.77 -7.54
CA ILE A 174 3.01 -25.47 -6.84
C ILE A 174 2.89 -26.98 -7.08
N ASP A 175 4.01 -27.64 -7.34
CA ASP A 175 4.08 -29.08 -7.64
C ASP A 175 5.17 -29.82 -6.82
N SER A 176 5.73 -29.18 -5.80
CA SER A 176 6.61 -29.80 -4.81
C SER A 176 6.12 -29.59 -3.38
N GLU A 177 6.75 -30.30 -2.44
CA GLU A 177 6.68 -29.95 -1.02
C GLU A 177 7.34 -28.59 -0.77
N ARG A 178 6.89 -27.89 0.28
CA ARG A 178 7.53 -26.66 0.74
C ARG A 178 8.83 -26.96 1.47
N VAL A 179 9.81 -26.08 1.31
CA VAL A 179 11.13 -26.14 1.97
C VAL A 179 11.36 -24.85 2.75
N GLU A 180 11.72 -24.97 4.02
CA GLU A 180 12.12 -23.83 4.85
C GLU A 180 13.51 -23.32 4.44
N ILE A 181 13.63 -22.03 4.13
CA ILE A 181 14.89 -21.39 3.72
C ILE A 181 15.35 -20.25 4.63
N ALA A 182 14.46 -19.72 5.47
CA ALA A 182 14.84 -18.72 6.48
C ALA A 182 13.95 -18.79 7.72
N ILE A 183 14.60 -18.68 8.88
CA ILE A 183 13.95 -18.59 10.19
C ILE A 183 14.53 -17.41 10.98
N PRO A 184 13.76 -16.72 11.84
CA PRO A 184 14.29 -15.72 12.75
C PRO A 184 15.35 -16.30 13.70
N THR A 185 16.59 -15.79 13.64
CA THR A 185 17.76 -16.29 14.39
C THR A 185 18.53 -15.19 15.10
N TYR A 186 18.57 -13.98 14.55
CA TYR A 186 19.34 -12.89 15.10
C TYR A 186 18.53 -12.09 16.11
N SER A 187 19.21 -11.42 17.04
CA SER A 187 18.56 -10.66 18.12
C SER A 187 17.59 -9.58 17.61
N TRP A 188 17.89 -8.99 16.45
CA TRP A 188 17.03 -8.01 15.78
C TRP A 188 15.82 -8.63 15.08
N GLU A 189 15.76 -9.95 14.92
CA GLU A 189 14.59 -10.69 14.40
C GLU A 189 13.77 -11.33 15.53
N THR A 190 14.39 -11.58 16.68
CA THR A 190 13.80 -12.30 17.82
C THR A 190 13.39 -11.41 19.00
N ASN A 191 13.47 -10.10 18.82
CA ASN A 191 13.15 -9.04 19.79
C ASN A 191 11.64 -8.94 20.15
N HIS A 192 10.75 -9.44 19.28
CA HIS A 192 9.29 -9.43 19.49
C HIS A 192 8.70 -10.85 19.43
N ARG A 193 7.39 -10.98 19.69
CA ARG A 193 6.63 -12.23 19.48
C ARG A 193 5.31 -11.93 18.74
N PRO A 194 4.88 -12.78 17.79
CA PRO A 194 5.64 -13.89 17.18
C PRO A 194 6.92 -13.40 16.50
N ASN A 195 7.89 -14.29 16.26
CA ASN A 195 9.06 -13.91 15.46
C ASN A 195 8.69 -13.97 13.98
N VAL A 196 9.12 -12.99 13.20
CA VAL A 196 8.65 -12.78 11.83
C VAL A 196 9.82 -12.72 10.87
N ASN A 197 9.76 -13.54 9.82
CA ASN A 197 10.41 -13.32 8.53
C ASN A 197 9.29 -13.37 7.47
N GLU A 198 9.02 -12.26 6.79
CA GLU A 198 7.92 -12.10 5.82
C GLU A 198 8.34 -11.18 4.66
N GLY A 199 7.43 -10.80 3.76
CA GLY A 199 7.69 -9.83 2.69
C GLY A 199 8.93 -10.17 1.85
N ALA A 200 9.03 -11.41 1.36
CA ALA A 200 10.18 -11.87 0.58
C ALA A 200 10.22 -11.20 -0.79
N GLN A 201 11.39 -10.75 -1.22
CA GLN A 201 11.59 -9.98 -2.45
C GLN A 201 12.86 -10.41 -3.15
N ILE A 202 12.73 -10.80 -4.41
CA ILE A 202 13.83 -11.33 -5.21
C ILE A 202 14.52 -10.21 -5.99
N LEU A 203 15.85 -10.19 -5.90
CA LEU A 203 16.70 -9.28 -6.65
C LEU A 203 17.94 -10.03 -7.16
N ILE A 204 17.97 -10.31 -8.47
CA ILE A 204 19.06 -11.05 -9.11
C ILE A 204 20.12 -10.08 -9.62
N HIS A 205 21.38 -10.31 -9.27
CA HIS A 205 22.52 -9.55 -9.78
C HIS A 205 23.71 -10.46 -10.06
N ASN A 206 24.16 -10.47 -11.32
CA ASN A 206 25.20 -11.37 -11.81
C ASN A 206 24.88 -12.83 -11.44
N SER A 207 25.74 -13.48 -10.67
CA SER A 207 25.60 -14.87 -10.23
C SER A 207 24.93 -15.03 -8.86
N THR A 208 24.30 -13.99 -8.32
CA THR A 208 23.71 -14.01 -6.98
C THR A 208 22.21 -13.71 -7.05
N ILE A 209 21.41 -14.61 -6.49
CA ILE A 209 20.01 -14.37 -6.11
C ILE A 209 20.04 -13.75 -4.71
N ASN A 210 19.62 -12.49 -4.60
CA ASN A 210 19.43 -11.82 -3.32
C ASN A 210 17.95 -11.89 -2.95
N LEU A 211 17.63 -12.53 -1.83
CA LEU A 211 16.29 -12.53 -1.27
C LEU A 211 16.26 -11.62 -0.05
N ILE A 212 15.64 -10.46 -0.24
CA ILE A 212 15.40 -9.49 0.81
C ILE A 212 14.09 -9.89 1.50
N TYR A 213 14.05 -9.83 2.82
CA TYR A 213 12.85 -10.14 3.57
C TYR A 213 12.68 -9.15 4.70
N SER A 214 11.46 -9.00 5.20
CA SER A 214 11.18 -8.17 6.36
C SER A 214 11.23 -9.01 7.63
N ALA A 215 11.79 -8.45 8.71
CA ALA A 215 11.85 -9.10 10.01
C ALA A 215 11.42 -8.16 11.14
N SER A 216 11.16 -8.75 12.31
CA SER A 216 10.34 -8.14 13.38
C SER A 216 8.88 -7.96 12.95
N GLY A 217 7.97 -7.72 13.90
CA GLY A 217 6.57 -7.52 13.56
C GLY A 217 6.35 -6.20 12.81
N SER A 218 5.57 -6.22 11.72
CA SER A 218 5.23 -5.05 10.89
C SER A 218 4.49 -3.93 11.65
N TRP A 219 3.99 -4.23 12.85
CA TRP A 219 3.37 -3.27 13.77
C TRP A 219 4.37 -2.59 14.71
N THR A 220 5.68 -2.86 14.59
CA THR A 220 6.72 -2.36 15.49
C THR A 220 7.68 -1.40 14.77
N ASN A 221 8.39 -0.56 15.53
CA ASN A 221 9.46 0.28 14.99
C ASN A 221 10.74 -0.50 14.65
N ASP A 222 10.85 -1.75 15.11
CA ASP A 222 12.01 -2.61 14.86
C ASP A 222 11.88 -3.38 13.54
N TYR A 223 10.76 -3.19 12.82
CA TYR A 223 10.57 -3.71 11.48
C TYR A 223 11.73 -3.27 10.58
N SER A 224 12.36 -4.22 9.90
CA SER A 224 13.60 -4.01 9.16
C SER A 224 13.75 -5.02 8.04
N LEU A 225 14.62 -4.74 7.07
CA LEU A 225 14.91 -5.63 5.95
C LEU A 225 16.17 -6.45 6.22
N GLY A 226 16.08 -7.77 6.12
CA GLY A 226 17.18 -8.74 6.12
C GLY A 226 17.57 -9.21 4.72
N LEU A 227 18.54 -10.12 4.67
CA LEU A 227 19.02 -10.73 3.42
C LEU A 227 19.43 -12.19 3.63
N ILE A 228 18.93 -13.06 2.75
CA ILE A 228 19.58 -14.33 2.43
C ILE A 228 20.03 -14.30 0.96
N THR A 229 21.13 -14.97 0.64
CA THR A 229 21.65 -15.06 -0.73
C THR A 229 21.83 -16.49 -1.17
N LEU A 230 21.73 -16.71 -2.48
CA LEU A 230 21.95 -17.98 -3.15
C LEU A 230 22.83 -17.74 -4.38
N ASP A 231 23.85 -18.58 -4.60
CA ASP A 231 24.55 -18.63 -5.88
C ASP A 231 23.63 -19.24 -6.94
N VAL A 232 23.50 -18.61 -8.11
CA VAL A 232 22.60 -19.07 -9.19
C VAL A 232 22.89 -20.49 -9.69
N ASN A 233 24.07 -21.06 -9.39
CA ASN A 233 24.41 -22.42 -9.78
C ASN A 233 23.97 -23.47 -8.74
N ASN A 234 23.52 -23.04 -7.57
CA ASN A 234 23.07 -23.92 -6.48
C ASN A 234 21.56 -24.13 -6.53
N ASP A 235 21.13 -25.26 -5.99
CA ASP A 235 19.70 -25.61 -5.91
C ASP A 235 18.97 -24.71 -4.89
N PRO A 236 17.95 -23.92 -5.32
CA PRO A 236 17.16 -23.09 -4.42
C PRO A 236 16.30 -23.89 -3.43
N MET A 237 16.02 -25.16 -3.72
CA MET A 237 15.28 -26.08 -2.85
C MET A 237 16.17 -26.75 -1.78
N MET A 238 17.47 -26.41 -1.73
CA MET A 238 18.40 -26.91 -0.71
C MET A 238 18.68 -25.82 0.34
N PRO A 239 18.19 -25.95 1.59
CA PRO A 239 18.33 -24.91 2.61
C PRO A 239 19.78 -24.50 2.89
N SER A 240 20.71 -25.46 2.86
CA SER A 240 22.14 -25.19 3.10
C SER A 240 22.82 -24.38 1.98
N SER A 241 22.16 -24.19 0.83
CA SER A 241 22.64 -23.33 -0.25
C SER A 241 22.42 -21.83 0.04
N TRP A 242 21.50 -21.50 0.95
CA TRP A 242 21.18 -20.13 1.32
C TRP A 242 22.09 -19.60 2.42
N ILE A 243 22.67 -18.43 2.21
CA ILE A 243 23.56 -17.76 3.15
C ILE A 243 22.82 -16.58 3.77
N LYS A 244 22.60 -16.62 5.08
CA LYS A 244 21.92 -15.55 5.82
C LYS A 244 22.89 -14.49 6.34
N ARG A 245 22.57 -13.21 6.11
CA ARG A 245 23.32 -12.07 6.62
C ARG A 245 22.98 -11.78 8.08
N SER A 246 23.99 -11.46 8.89
CA SER A 246 23.83 -11.31 10.35
C SER A 246 23.29 -9.96 10.83
N PHE A 247 23.15 -9.00 9.93
CA PHE A 247 22.68 -7.65 10.22
C PHE A 247 21.67 -7.17 9.18
N PRO A 248 20.73 -6.30 9.55
CA PRO A 248 19.73 -5.79 8.64
C PRO A 248 20.38 -4.94 7.53
N LEU A 249 19.81 -5.02 6.33
CA LEU A 249 20.15 -4.15 5.19
C LEU A 249 19.53 -2.76 5.32
N LEU A 250 18.34 -2.66 5.90
CA LEU A 250 17.63 -1.41 6.11
C LEU A 250 16.86 -1.45 7.43
N GLN A 251 17.00 -0.40 8.24
CA GLN A 251 16.38 -0.30 9.55
C GLN A 251 16.06 1.16 9.87
N SER A 252 15.32 1.38 10.96
CA SER A 252 14.96 2.71 11.47
C SER A 252 16.16 3.65 11.58
N ALA A 253 16.05 4.84 10.99
CA ALA A 253 17.08 5.87 10.96
C ALA A 253 16.46 7.23 10.61
N ASN A 254 17.13 8.33 10.99
CA ASN A 254 16.74 9.69 10.62
C ASN A 254 15.27 10.06 10.92
N GLY A 255 14.74 9.57 12.05
CA GLY A 255 13.36 9.79 12.47
C GLY A 255 12.31 9.04 11.63
N LEU A 256 12.72 8.10 10.79
CA LEU A 256 11.87 7.14 10.11
C LEU A 256 11.97 5.79 10.81
N TYR A 257 10.82 5.12 10.94
CA TYR A 257 10.68 3.92 11.75
C TYR A 257 10.11 2.76 10.94
N GLY A 258 10.53 1.54 11.28
CA GLY A 258 9.96 0.31 10.76
C GLY A 258 9.96 0.19 9.24
N PRO A 259 11.07 0.42 8.51
CA PRO A 259 11.09 0.16 7.09
C PRO A 259 10.92 -1.34 6.81
N GLY A 260 9.98 -1.70 5.97
CA GLY A 260 9.84 -3.07 5.52
C GLY A 260 8.85 -3.19 4.39
N HIS A 261 8.64 -4.44 3.96
CA HIS A 261 8.01 -4.86 2.71
C HIS A 261 8.35 -3.94 1.53
N ALA A 262 9.25 -4.39 0.67
CA ALA A 262 9.79 -3.58 -0.40
C ALA A 262 9.43 -4.13 -1.78
N SER A 263 9.72 -3.36 -2.82
CA SER A 263 9.88 -3.82 -4.19
C SER A 263 11.04 -3.07 -4.82
N PHE A 264 11.48 -3.53 -5.98
CA PHE A 264 12.63 -2.96 -6.68
C PHE A 264 12.27 -2.58 -8.10
N THR A 265 12.78 -1.43 -8.53
CA THR A 265 12.52 -0.92 -9.87
C THR A 265 13.72 -0.16 -10.41
N LYS A 266 13.62 0.24 -11.67
CA LYS A 266 14.64 1.05 -12.36
C LYS A 266 14.18 2.49 -12.53
N SER A 267 15.11 3.42 -12.69
CA SER A 267 14.80 4.78 -13.16
C SER A 267 14.17 4.77 -14.56
N PRO A 268 13.48 5.85 -15.00
CA PRO A 268 12.86 5.89 -16.32
C PRO A 268 13.78 5.57 -17.49
N ASP A 269 15.07 5.89 -17.39
CA ASP A 269 16.09 5.63 -18.40
C ASP A 269 16.94 4.36 -18.13
N ASP A 270 16.54 3.54 -17.15
CA ASP A 270 17.16 2.26 -16.75
C ASP A 270 18.58 2.34 -16.17
N LYS A 271 19.09 3.55 -15.88
CA LYS A 271 20.46 3.74 -15.39
C LYS A 271 20.63 3.52 -13.89
N GLU A 272 19.57 3.62 -13.11
CA GLU A 272 19.63 3.54 -11.65
C GLU A 272 18.73 2.43 -11.11
N ASN A 273 19.12 1.86 -9.97
CA ASN A 273 18.30 0.91 -9.22
C ASN A 273 17.67 1.62 -8.04
N TRP A 274 16.37 1.41 -7.85
CA TRP A 274 15.58 2.06 -6.82
C TRP A 274 14.87 1.01 -5.98
N ILE A 275 14.97 1.13 -4.65
CA ILE A 275 14.11 0.41 -3.73
C ILE A 275 12.86 1.25 -3.49
N VAL A 276 11.69 0.62 -3.48
CA VAL A 276 10.43 1.20 -3.03
C VAL A 276 10.01 0.43 -1.80
N PHE A 277 9.73 1.11 -0.69
CA PHE A 277 9.44 0.45 0.58
C PHE A 277 8.43 1.26 1.38
N HIS A 278 7.71 0.61 2.28
CA HIS A 278 6.91 1.35 3.25
C HIS A 278 7.69 1.57 4.54
N ASN A 279 7.27 2.56 5.30
CA ASN A 279 7.71 2.74 6.68
C ASN A 279 6.56 3.26 7.54
N ALA A 280 6.67 3.11 8.86
CA ALA A 280 5.72 3.67 9.82
C ALA A 280 5.63 5.20 9.66
N ARG A 281 4.41 5.74 9.65
CA ARG A 281 4.17 7.16 9.43
C ARG A 281 4.80 8.03 10.52
N TYR A 282 4.75 7.55 11.76
CA TYR A 282 5.35 8.18 12.94
C TYR A 282 5.78 7.09 13.94
N ASN A 283 6.53 7.47 14.97
CA ASN A 283 6.97 6.56 16.03
C ASN A 283 5.76 5.82 16.65
N GLY A 284 5.74 4.49 16.58
CA GLY A 284 4.68 3.67 17.16
C GLY A 284 3.37 3.68 16.38
N SER A 285 3.35 4.11 15.12
CA SER A 285 2.13 4.13 14.29
C SER A 285 1.66 2.74 13.85
N GLY A 286 2.50 1.71 13.99
CA GLY A 286 2.24 0.36 13.50
C GLY A 286 1.88 0.36 12.03
N TRP A 287 0.71 -0.20 11.68
CA TRP A 287 0.28 -0.36 10.30
C TRP A 287 -0.20 0.92 9.60
N VAL A 288 -0.23 2.07 10.27
CA VAL A 288 -0.40 3.37 9.60
C VAL A 288 0.94 3.73 8.93
N ARG A 289 1.02 3.50 7.62
CA ARG A 289 2.25 3.47 6.83
C ARG A 289 2.22 4.40 5.63
N GLN A 290 3.40 4.76 5.16
CA GLN A 290 3.66 5.61 4.00
C GLN A 290 4.71 4.96 3.10
N VAL A 291 4.80 5.35 1.82
CA VAL A 291 5.71 4.74 0.84
C VAL A 291 6.79 5.72 0.40
N ARG A 292 8.03 5.25 0.42
CA ARG A 292 9.24 6.00 0.08
C ARG A 292 10.07 5.23 -0.94
N THR A 293 11.03 5.92 -1.55
CA THR A 293 11.94 5.31 -2.50
C THR A 293 13.34 5.92 -2.43
N GLN A 294 14.37 5.12 -2.61
CA GLN A 294 15.74 5.64 -2.71
C GLN A 294 16.58 4.81 -3.66
N ILE A 295 17.55 5.48 -4.29
CA ILE A 295 18.56 4.81 -5.10
C ILE A 295 19.40 3.86 -4.24
N PHE A 296 19.79 2.74 -4.81
CA PHE A 296 20.75 1.83 -4.20
C PHE A 296 21.84 1.40 -5.17
N SER A 297 22.95 0.92 -4.59
CA SER A 297 24.11 0.45 -5.33
C SER A 297 24.40 -1.01 -5.04
N TRP A 298 25.39 -1.59 -5.71
CA TRP A 298 25.82 -2.97 -5.53
C TRP A 298 27.14 -3.03 -4.79
N ASN A 299 27.24 -3.90 -3.80
CA ASN A 299 28.50 -4.27 -3.17
C ASN A 299 29.34 -5.16 -4.10
N LEU A 300 30.63 -5.31 -3.78
CA LEU A 300 31.53 -6.19 -4.56
C LEU A 300 31.12 -7.68 -4.53
N ASP A 301 30.36 -8.10 -3.53
CA ASP A 301 29.84 -9.46 -3.37
C ASP A 301 28.48 -9.66 -4.08
N ASN A 302 28.09 -8.73 -4.95
CA ASN A 302 26.81 -8.69 -5.66
C ASN A 302 25.57 -8.52 -4.76
N THR A 303 25.73 -8.18 -3.47
CA THR A 303 24.61 -7.85 -2.59
C THR A 303 24.19 -6.39 -2.74
N PRO A 304 22.89 -6.05 -2.56
CA PRO A 304 22.46 -4.68 -2.62
C PRO A 304 22.98 -3.87 -1.42
N ASN A 305 23.26 -2.59 -1.66
CA ASN A 305 23.60 -1.60 -0.66
C ASN A 305 22.57 -0.47 -0.68
N PHE A 306 21.61 -0.54 0.24
CA PHE A 306 20.53 0.45 0.38
C PHE A 306 20.95 1.72 1.10
N CYS A 307 22.14 1.75 1.72
CA CYS A 307 22.53 2.80 2.67
C CYS A 307 21.52 2.95 3.84
N SER A 308 21.71 3.96 4.69
CA SER A 308 20.68 4.33 5.67
C SER A 308 19.47 4.96 5.00
N LEU A 309 18.29 4.89 5.63
CA LEU A 309 17.12 5.66 5.21
C LEU A 309 17.48 7.14 5.03
N ASN A 310 17.07 7.75 3.92
CA ASN A 310 17.32 9.18 3.72
C ASN A 310 16.54 10.03 4.73
N ASP A 311 17.14 11.13 5.19
CA ASP A 311 16.46 12.09 6.05
C ASP A 311 15.22 12.66 5.31
N PRO A 312 14.01 12.60 5.89
CA PRO A 312 12.79 13.08 5.25
C PRO A 312 12.78 14.59 4.97
N ASN A 313 13.66 15.35 5.62
CA ASN A 313 13.78 16.80 5.48
C ASN A 313 14.92 17.22 4.55
N ILE A 314 15.64 16.28 3.94
CA ILE A 314 16.66 16.55 2.92
C ILE A 314 16.18 16.01 1.58
N PRO A 315 16.08 16.84 0.52
CA PRO A 315 15.64 16.34 -0.77
C PRO A 315 16.72 15.44 -1.40
N ILE A 316 16.29 14.36 -2.05
CA ILE A 316 17.14 13.46 -2.82
C ILE A 316 16.95 13.69 -4.32
N GLN A 317 17.92 13.29 -5.14
CA GLN A 317 17.83 13.46 -6.60
C GLN A 317 16.60 12.74 -7.15
N LEU A 318 15.98 13.30 -8.20
CA LEU A 318 14.94 12.60 -8.95
C LEU A 318 15.53 11.35 -9.63
N PRO A 319 14.75 10.27 -9.79
CA PRO A 319 15.13 9.17 -10.67
C PRO A 319 15.53 9.68 -12.05
N SER A 320 16.70 9.25 -12.52
CA SER A 320 17.25 9.66 -13.82
C SER A 320 16.27 9.43 -14.98
N GLY A 321 16.07 10.45 -15.80
CA GLY A 321 15.08 10.45 -16.88
C GLY A 321 13.69 10.96 -16.50
N GLU A 322 13.42 11.24 -15.22
CA GLU A 322 12.25 12.04 -14.84
C GLU A 322 12.42 13.52 -15.23
N PRO A 323 11.31 14.23 -15.54
CA PRO A 323 11.37 15.65 -15.85
C PRO A 323 11.78 16.48 -14.63
N ILE A 324 12.57 17.54 -14.87
CA ILE A 324 12.91 18.56 -13.88
C ILE A 324 11.61 19.17 -13.32
N ARG A 325 11.61 19.47 -12.02
CA ARG A 325 10.47 20.08 -11.32
C ARG A 325 10.67 21.58 -11.15
N GLN A 326 9.56 22.30 -11.10
CA GLN A 326 9.53 23.68 -10.61
C GLN A 326 9.16 23.66 -9.13
N ARG A 327 9.99 24.26 -8.28
CA ARG A 327 9.69 24.47 -6.85
C ARG A 327 9.32 25.92 -6.61
N TYR A 328 8.14 26.11 -6.04
CA TYR A 328 7.65 27.39 -5.54
C TYR A 328 7.75 27.36 -4.02
N GLU A 329 8.53 28.27 -3.44
CA GLU A 329 8.69 28.33 -1.99
C GLU A 329 7.56 29.16 -1.39
N ALA A 330 6.96 28.66 -0.31
CA ALA A 330 5.78 29.27 0.28
C ALA A 330 6.09 30.68 0.82
N GLU A 331 7.31 30.95 1.29
CA GLU A 331 7.74 32.27 1.76
C GLU A 331 7.82 33.35 0.67
N TYR A 332 7.73 32.98 -0.62
CA TYR A 332 7.69 33.90 -1.76
C TYR A 332 6.30 34.02 -2.41
N ALA A 333 5.29 33.38 -1.80
CA ALA A 333 3.90 33.51 -2.22
C ALA A 333 3.27 34.80 -1.66
N GLU A 334 2.13 35.19 -2.23
CA GLU A 334 1.33 36.28 -1.70
C GLU A 334 0.45 35.77 -0.54
N PHE A 335 0.28 36.58 0.52
CA PHE A 335 -0.49 36.21 1.70
C PHE A 335 -1.71 37.11 1.86
N ASP A 336 -2.84 36.50 2.21
CA ASP A 336 -4.02 37.23 2.66
C ASP A 336 -4.46 36.73 4.04
N SER A 337 -4.85 37.69 4.89
CA SER A 337 -5.62 37.45 6.11
C SER A 337 -4.92 36.56 7.17
N GLY A 338 -3.63 36.77 7.40
CA GLY A 338 -2.92 36.29 8.59
C GLY A 338 -1.64 35.45 8.42
N PRO A 339 -1.36 34.80 7.29
CA PRO A 339 -0.14 34.00 7.15
C PRO A 339 1.13 34.83 7.36
N SER A 340 2.16 34.19 7.90
CA SER A 340 3.46 34.83 8.12
C SER A 340 4.61 33.85 7.97
N VAL A 341 5.76 34.37 7.54
CA VAL A 341 6.98 33.58 7.35
C VAL A 341 7.68 33.34 8.69
N ARG A 342 8.15 32.11 8.91
CA ARG A 342 8.94 31.73 10.08
C ARG A 342 10.11 30.84 9.71
N TYR A 343 11.14 30.92 10.53
CA TYR A 343 12.25 29.99 10.48
C TYR A 343 11.83 28.59 10.95
N ASP A 344 12.27 27.58 10.22
CA ASP A 344 12.10 26.17 10.53
C ASP A 344 13.21 25.35 9.87
N LEU A 345 14.07 24.74 10.68
CA LEU A 345 15.23 23.99 10.18
C LEU A 345 14.84 22.88 9.18
N ALA A 346 13.67 22.25 9.35
CA ALA A 346 13.19 21.14 8.52
C ALA A 346 12.49 21.59 7.22
N ALA A 347 12.27 22.90 7.04
CA ALA A 347 11.65 23.46 5.84
C ALA A 347 12.66 23.62 4.70
N SER A 348 12.15 23.71 3.46
CA SER A 348 12.98 24.15 2.33
C SER A 348 13.46 25.59 2.62
N ASN A 349 14.72 25.89 2.29
CA ASN A 349 15.40 27.16 2.65
C ASN A 349 15.35 27.55 4.13
N HIS A 350 15.00 26.62 5.02
CA HIS A 350 14.76 26.85 6.44
C HIS A 350 13.65 27.88 6.74
N LEU A 351 12.72 28.11 5.81
CA LEU A 351 11.59 29.01 5.98
C LEU A 351 10.29 28.27 5.67
N LYS A 352 9.24 28.60 6.43
CA LYS A 352 7.87 28.12 6.20
C LYS A 352 6.87 29.24 6.35
N VAL A 353 5.66 29.02 5.87
CA VAL A 353 4.52 29.87 6.19
C VAL A 353 3.65 29.20 7.25
N GLU A 354 3.34 29.94 8.31
CA GLU A 354 2.39 29.53 9.35
C GLU A 354 1.19 30.47 9.39
N GLY A 355 0.22 30.20 10.27
CA GLY A 355 -0.97 31.07 10.42
C GLY A 355 -2.10 30.78 9.43
N LEU A 356 -2.02 29.65 8.72
CA LEU A 356 -3.11 29.09 7.92
C LEU A 356 -4.17 28.42 8.83
N ASN A 357 -4.66 29.08 9.88
CA ASN A 357 -5.62 28.51 10.83
C ASN A 357 -6.93 29.29 10.91
N LYS A 358 -7.15 30.24 10.00
CA LYS A 358 -8.38 31.02 9.90
C LYS A 358 -9.10 30.67 8.61
N THR A 359 -10.43 30.72 8.60
CA THR A 359 -11.24 30.37 7.42
C THR A 359 -10.83 31.14 6.15
N ASN A 360 -10.32 32.37 6.32
CA ASN A 360 -9.92 33.25 5.22
C ASN A 360 -8.39 33.38 5.06
N SER A 361 -7.57 32.75 5.90
CA SER A 361 -6.11 32.82 5.72
C SER A 361 -5.71 32.06 4.47
N LEU A 362 -4.98 32.72 3.56
CA LEU A 362 -4.71 32.23 2.22
C LEU A 362 -3.24 32.45 1.86
N ILE A 363 -2.66 31.48 1.15
CA ILE A 363 -1.41 31.62 0.42
C ILE A 363 -1.71 31.50 -1.07
N GLU A 364 -1.17 32.39 -1.88
CA GLU A 364 -1.40 32.47 -3.32
C GLU A 364 -0.10 32.37 -4.12
N PHE A 365 -0.07 31.43 -5.08
CA PHE A 365 1.03 31.22 -6.01
C PHE A 365 0.60 31.57 -7.43
N PHE A 366 1.37 32.44 -8.09
CA PHE A 366 1.19 32.77 -9.49
C PHE A 366 2.11 31.90 -10.35
N ILE A 367 1.51 31.06 -11.19
CA ILE A 367 2.18 30.07 -12.02
C ILE A 367 1.99 30.43 -13.49
N TYR A 368 3.11 30.54 -14.21
CA TYR A 368 3.13 30.81 -15.64
C TYR A 368 3.67 29.60 -16.39
N LEU A 369 2.87 29.06 -17.31
CA LEU A 369 3.19 27.86 -18.07
C LEU A 369 3.21 28.13 -19.57
N ASN A 370 4.08 27.41 -20.27
CA ASN A 370 4.18 27.48 -21.72
C ASN A 370 3.32 26.42 -22.42
N MET A 371 2.65 25.55 -21.66
CA MET A 371 1.82 24.47 -22.16
C MET A 371 0.63 24.30 -21.21
N GLU A 372 -0.56 24.13 -21.77
CA GLU A 372 -1.75 23.78 -21.00
C GLU A 372 -1.83 22.26 -20.80
N GLY A 373 -2.50 21.83 -19.74
CA GLY A 373 -2.83 20.43 -19.51
C GLY A 373 -2.76 20.02 -18.05
N TRP A 374 -2.67 18.70 -17.84
CA TRP A 374 -2.62 18.10 -16.52
C TRP A 374 -1.20 18.09 -15.97
N TYR A 375 -1.05 18.65 -14.77
CA TYR A 375 0.19 18.71 -14.00
C TYR A 375 0.00 18.03 -12.65
N VAL A 376 1.08 17.48 -12.13
CA VAL A 376 1.14 17.00 -10.74
C VAL A 376 1.72 18.12 -9.88
N VAL A 377 0.95 18.59 -8.89
CA VAL A 377 1.42 19.51 -7.85
C VAL A 377 1.70 18.71 -6.58
N ASN A 378 2.85 18.97 -5.94
CA ASN A 378 3.20 18.37 -4.65
C ASN A 378 3.27 19.48 -3.59
N VAL A 379 2.32 19.47 -2.66
CA VAL A 379 2.22 20.43 -1.56
C VAL A 379 2.92 19.86 -0.34
N ARG A 380 3.99 20.52 0.12
CA ARG A 380 4.73 20.11 1.30
C ARG A 380 4.30 20.90 2.54
N ALA A 381 3.72 20.23 3.53
CA ALA A 381 3.17 20.89 4.73
C ALA A 381 3.31 20.04 6.00
N ARG A 382 3.19 20.67 7.18
CA ARG A 382 3.14 20.00 8.49
C ARG A 382 2.17 20.70 9.45
N THR A 383 1.56 19.96 10.36
CA THR A 383 0.75 20.53 11.45
C THR A 383 1.63 20.95 12.64
N SER A 384 1.13 21.83 13.52
CA SER A 384 1.87 22.25 14.72
C SER A 384 2.02 21.12 15.76
N ASN A 385 3.14 21.13 16.48
CA ASN A 385 3.60 20.14 17.47
C ASN A 385 2.83 20.12 18.81
N ASP A 386 1.53 20.39 18.86
CA ASP A 386 0.83 20.36 20.13
C ASP A 386 0.52 18.89 20.50
N GLU A 387 1.41 18.27 21.29
CA GLU A 387 1.37 16.86 21.70
C GLU A 387 0.02 16.45 22.36
N ASN A 388 -0.76 17.43 22.83
CA ASN A 388 -2.06 17.23 23.48
C ASN A 388 -3.28 17.45 22.57
N SER A 389 -3.12 17.87 21.31
CA SER A 389 -4.25 18.11 20.39
C SER A 389 -4.43 16.94 19.42
N LYS A 390 -5.53 16.19 19.54
CA LYS A 390 -5.93 15.11 18.61
C LYS A 390 -6.58 15.65 17.33
N THR A 391 -6.16 16.81 16.83
CA THR A 391 -6.86 17.50 15.75
C THR A 391 -6.16 17.27 14.41
N SER A 392 -6.84 16.59 13.48
CA SER A 392 -6.37 16.53 12.08
C SER A 392 -6.70 17.85 11.40
N SER A 393 -5.73 18.45 10.72
CA SER A 393 -5.94 19.65 9.92
C SER A 393 -6.20 19.30 8.47
N SER A 394 -6.76 20.22 7.69
CA SER A 394 -6.84 20.06 6.24
C SER A 394 -6.45 21.33 5.51
N LEU A 395 -5.58 21.18 4.53
CA LEU A 395 -5.29 22.21 3.52
C LEU A 395 -6.15 21.96 2.28
N TYR A 396 -6.54 23.04 1.62
CA TYR A 396 -7.34 23.00 0.42
C TYR A 396 -6.62 23.76 -0.70
N LEU A 397 -6.20 23.01 -1.72
CA LEU A 397 -5.65 23.58 -2.94
C LEU A 397 -6.80 24.02 -3.84
N ARG A 398 -6.72 25.21 -4.42
CA ARG A 398 -7.66 25.72 -5.43
C ARG A 398 -6.89 26.27 -6.61
N VAL A 399 -7.43 26.09 -7.82
CA VAL A 399 -6.85 26.60 -9.08
C VAL A 399 -7.83 27.60 -9.70
N ASN A 400 -7.38 28.83 -9.99
CA ASN A 400 -8.14 29.87 -10.69
C ASN A 400 -9.54 30.12 -10.10
N ASP A 401 -9.65 30.10 -8.76
CA ASP A 401 -10.90 30.25 -7.99
C ASP A 401 -12.01 29.21 -8.31
N ASN A 402 -11.66 28.11 -8.99
CA ASN A 402 -12.60 27.04 -9.30
C ASN A 402 -12.77 26.09 -8.09
N TYR A 403 -13.85 26.30 -7.33
CA TYR A 403 -14.22 25.46 -6.18
C TYR A 403 -14.48 23.99 -6.53
N ASN A 404 -14.82 23.68 -7.78
CA ASN A 404 -15.11 22.29 -8.18
C ASN A 404 -13.85 21.42 -8.29
N ASN A 405 -12.65 22.02 -8.26
CA ASN A 405 -11.35 21.34 -8.31
C ASN A 405 -10.58 21.48 -6.98
N SER A 406 -11.26 21.69 -5.85
CA SER A 406 -10.55 21.78 -4.57
C SER A 406 -10.19 20.39 -4.03
N SER A 407 -8.90 20.11 -3.86
CA SER A 407 -8.42 18.89 -3.19
C SER A 407 -8.25 19.13 -1.69
N LYS A 408 -8.77 18.20 -0.86
CA LYS A 408 -8.64 18.26 0.61
C LYS A 408 -7.44 17.40 1.03
N HIS A 409 -6.47 18.03 1.67
CA HIS A 409 -5.27 17.38 2.16
C HIS A 409 -5.33 17.20 3.66
N ARG A 410 -5.61 15.98 4.12
CA ARG A 410 -5.59 15.71 5.56
C ARG A 410 -4.16 15.67 6.08
N LEU A 411 -3.77 16.69 6.81
CA LEU A 411 -2.53 16.69 7.57
C LEU A 411 -2.83 16.07 8.93
N GLN A 412 -2.19 14.93 9.20
CA GLN A 412 -2.21 14.31 10.53
C GLN A 412 -1.00 14.79 11.32
N GLN A 413 -1.07 14.68 12.65
CA GLN A 413 -0.03 15.15 13.56
C GLN A 413 1.30 14.50 13.22
N GLU A 414 2.24 15.29 12.71
CA GLU A 414 3.55 14.77 12.31
C GLU A 414 4.68 15.72 12.68
N MET A 415 5.75 15.11 13.20
CA MET A 415 7.01 15.78 13.45
C MET A 415 7.70 16.20 12.13
N ASN A 416 7.40 15.49 11.04
CA ASN A 416 7.98 15.70 9.71
C ASN A 416 6.98 16.36 8.76
N TYR A 417 7.50 16.93 7.68
CA TYR A 417 6.65 17.39 6.58
C TYR A 417 6.09 16.22 5.78
N LEU A 418 4.84 16.38 5.38
CA LEU A 418 4.12 15.54 4.44
C LEU A 418 4.16 16.14 3.04
N ASN A 419 4.01 15.28 2.03
CA ASN A 419 3.87 15.65 0.62
C ASN A 419 2.49 15.24 0.14
N ALA A 420 1.64 16.18 -0.25
CA ALA A 420 0.35 15.87 -0.86
C ALA A 420 0.45 16.06 -2.38
N LEU A 421 0.28 14.97 -3.14
CA LEU A 421 0.32 15.02 -4.59
C LEU A 421 -1.09 15.18 -5.16
N GLU A 422 -1.26 16.04 -6.16
CA GLU A 422 -2.54 16.29 -6.82
C GLU A 422 -2.40 16.47 -8.32
N ASN A 423 -3.40 16.02 -9.06
CA ASN A 423 -3.55 16.34 -10.48
C ASN A 423 -4.35 17.63 -10.63
N VAL A 424 -3.75 18.64 -11.23
CA VAL A 424 -4.39 19.92 -11.55
C VAL A 424 -4.34 20.16 -13.05
N ASN A 425 -5.41 20.74 -13.60
CA ASN A 425 -5.41 21.21 -14.98
C ASN A 425 -5.05 22.70 -15.00
N LEU A 426 -3.99 23.06 -15.72
CA LEU A 426 -3.46 24.43 -15.79
C LEU A 426 -3.45 24.90 -17.24
N GLU A 427 -3.69 26.19 -17.44
CA GLU A 427 -3.76 26.82 -18.78
C GLU A 427 -2.40 27.45 -19.17
N THR A 428 -2.20 27.79 -20.44
CA THR A 428 -0.97 28.48 -20.93
C THR A 428 -0.85 29.95 -20.49
N VAL A 429 -1.77 30.42 -19.64
CA VAL A 429 -1.81 31.78 -19.12
C VAL A 429 -1.38 31.79 -17.65
N GLU A 430 -1.53 32.92 -16.99
CA GLU A 430 -1.35 33.01 -15.54
C GLU A 430 -2.37 32.11 -14.83
N ASN A 431 -1.87 31.18 -14.01
CA ASN A 431 -2.69 30.35 -13.14
C ASN A 431 -2.44 30.78 -11.68
N LEU A 432 -3.51 30.89 -10.92
CA LEU A 432 -3.51 31.23 -9.51
C LEU A 432 -3.81 29.97 -8.70
N LEU A 433 -2.80 29.44 -8.01
CA LEU A 433 -2.99 28.40 -7.01
C LEU A 433 -3.18 29.02 -5.63
N LYS A 434 -4.20 28.59 -4.90
CA LYS A 434 -4.51 29.09 -3.57
C LYS A 434 -4.57 27.95 -2.56
N GLU A 435 -3.94 28.15 -1.41
CA GLU A 435 -3.98 27.21 -0.28
C GLU A 435 -4.58 27.88 0.95
N ASN A 436 -5.55 27.22 1.59
CA ASN A 436 -6.10 27.65 2.88
C ASN A 436 -6.48 26.46 3.77
N ALA A 437 -6.56 26.69 5.08
CA ALA A 437 -7.17 25.70 5.96
C ALA A 437 -8.68 25.89 6.07
N GLN A 438 -9.42 24.77 6.04
CA GLN A 438 -10.76 24.75 6.62
C GLN A 438 -10.74 23.94 7.91
N ILE A 439 -11.01 24.61 9.02
CA ILE A 439 -11.28 23.95 10.30
C ILE A 439 -12.73 23.46 10.27
N ARG A 440 -12.95 22.14 10.12
CA ARG A 440 -14.27 21.51 10.33
C ARG A 440 -14.19 20.48 11.45
N GLU A 441 -13.93 20.94 12.66
CA GLU A 441 -13.87 20.07 13.84
C GLU A 441 -15.25 19.51 14.25
N LYS A 442 -16.36 20.09 13.77
CA LYS A 442 -17.73 19.66 14.12
C LYS A 442 -18.45 18.86 13.04
N LEU A 443 -18.16 19.06 11.76
CA LEU A 443 -18.92 18.40 10.68
C LEU A 443 -18.45 16.97 10.40
N ASP A 444 -17.14 16.71 10.41
CA ASP A 444 -16.60 15.36 10.14
C ASP A 444 -16.99 14.38 11.26
N LEU A 445 -17.15 14.86 12.51
CA LEU A 445 -17.64 14.06 13.63
C LEU A 445 -19.15 13.74 13.50
N GLN A 446 -19.91 14.66 12.91
CA GLN A 446 -21.34 14.49 12.62
C GLN A 446 -21.55 13.54 11.44
N GLU A 447 -20.81 13.72 10.34
CA GLU A 447 -20.87 12.83 9.17
C GLU A 447 -20.43 11.41 9.49
N SER A 448 -19.36 11.24 10.29
CA SER A 448 -18.92 9.92 10.78
C SER A 448 -19.99 9.25 11.66
N LYS A 449 -20.62 10.00 12.57
CA LYS A 449 -21.75 9.50 13.37
C LYS A 449 -22.96 9.16 12.51
N THR A 450 -23.29 10.00 11.53
CA THR A 450 -24.40 9.79 10.60
C THR A 450 -24.17 8.58 9.70
N LEU A 451 -22.94 8.35 9.22
CA LEU A 451 -22.59 7.20 8.40
C LEU A 451 -22.64 5.90 9.22
N ARG A 452 -22.16 5.94 10.46
CA ARG A 452 -22.27 4.80 11.40
C ARG A 452 -23.73 4.48 11.74
N LEU A 453 -24.55 5.49 12.01
CA LEU A 453 -25.98 5.34 12.25
C LEU A 453 -26.72 4.79 11.02
N LYS A 454 -26.36 5.23 9.80
CA LYS A 454 -26.93 4.69 8.56
C LYS A 454 -26.62 3.20 8.39
N ARG A 455 -25.38 2.78 8.64
CA ARG A 455 -25.01 1.34 8.62
C ARG A 455 -25.75 0.53 9.68
N GLU A 456 -25.88 1.05 10.90
CA GLU A 456 -26.65 0.37 11.95
C GLU A 456 -28.14 0.25 11.57
N ILE A 457 -28.73 1.28 10.94
CA ILE A 457 -30.10 1.24 10.41
C ILE A 457 -30.22 0.18 9.31
N GLU A 458 -29.31 0.14 8.34
CA GLU A 458 -29.33 -0.86 7.25
C GLU A 458 -29.26 -2.30 7.79
N ILE A 459 -28.42 -2.55 8.80
CA ILE A 459 -28.32 -3.86 9.46
C ILE A 459 -29.62 -4.22 10.18
N LEU A 460 -30.21 -3.27 10.90
CA LEU A 460 -31.48 -3.48 11.62
C LEU A 460 -32.65 -3.68 10.66
N THR A 461 -32.72 -2.94 9.56
CA THR A 461 -33.74 -3.11 8.52
C THR A 461 -33.61 -4.47 7.84
N SER A 462 -32.40 -4.94 7.59
CA SER A 462 -32.16 -6.27 7.03
C SER A 462 -32.60 -7.38 7.99
N ARG A 463 -32.31 -7.23 9.29
CA ARG A 463 -32.80 -8.15 10.33
C ARG A 463 -34.32 -8.13 10.47
N LEU A 464 -34.96 -6.98 10.30
CA LEU A 464 -36.42 -6.86 10.34
C LEU A 464 -37.07 -7.65 9.20
N HIS A 465 -36.55 -7.54 7.97
CA HIS A 465 -37.07 -8.31 6.82
C HIS A 465 -36.95 -9.82 7.05
N VAL A 466 -35.84 -10.30 7.61
CA VAL A 466 -35.70 -11.74 7.95
C VAL A 466 -36.74 -12.18 8.98
N LEU A 467 -37.02 -11.34 10.00
CA LEU A 467 -38.06 -11.65 10.99
C LEU A 467 -39.48 -11.61 10.39
N GLU A 468 -39.74 -10.71 9.44
CA GLU A 468 -41.01 -10.66 8.71
C GLU A 468 -41.21 -11.93 7.87
N ASP A 469 -40.17 -12.39 7.16
CA ASP A 469 -40.20 -13.65 6.40
C ASP A 469 -40.41 -14.88 7.31
N GLU A 470 -39.81 -14.90 8.51
CA GLU A 470 -40.02 -15.93 9.51
C GLU A 470 -41.46 -15.92 10.05
N ILE A 471 -42.04 -14.74 10.30
CA ILE A 471 -43.44 -14.60 10.75
C ILE A 471 -44.38 -15.12 9.67
N ASP A 472 -44.20 -14.73 8.42
CA ASP A 472 -45.01 -15.19 7.29
C ASP A 472 -44.96 -16.72 7.16
N THR A 473 -43.78 -17.31 7.37
CA THR A 473 -43.60 -18.76 7.39
C THR A 473 -44.40 -19.41 8.53
N TYR A 474 -44.34 -18.88 9.75
CA TYR A 474 -45.12 -19.41 10.88
C TYR A 474 -46.64 -19.23 10.70
N GLU A 475 -47.08 -18.15 10.07
CA GLU A 475 -48.50 -17.94 9.74
C GLU A 475 -48.99 -18.97 8.71
N GLN A 476 -48.17 -19.25 7.70
CA GLN A 476 -48.44 -20.30 6.70
C GLN A 476 -48.56 -21.68 7.36
N GLU A 477 -47.59 -22.07 8.19
CA GLU A 477 -47.61 -23.34 8.93
C GLU A 477 -48.84 -23.46 9.85
N THR A 478 -49.19 -22.37 10.54
CA THR A 478 -50.36 -22.32 11.42
C THR A 478 -51.67 -22.48 10.62
N SER A 479 -51.74 -21.88 9.43
CA SER A 479 -52.87 -22.01 8.51
C SER A 479 -53.03 -23.46 8.03
N ASP A 480 -51.93 -24.10 7.64
CA ASP A 480 -51.90 -25.49 7.17
C ASP A 480 -52.31 -26.46 8.29
N LEU A 481 -51.82 -26.27 9.51
CA LEU A 481 -52.23 -27.03 10.70
C LEU A 481 -53.73 -26.87 10.97
N ARG A 482 -54.28 -25.66 10.85
CA ARG A 482 -55.74 -25.43 11.01
C ARG A 482 -56.54 -26.17 9.93
N GLN A 483 -56.07 -26.21 8.69
CA GLN A 483 -56.72 -27.00 7.62
C GLN A 483 -56.67 -28.49 7.90
N GLN A 484 -55.52 -29.02 8.34
CA GLN A 484 -55.37 -30.43 8.69
C GLN A 484 -56.29 -30.84 9.85
N ILE A 485 -56.38 -30.03 10.91
CA ILE A 485 -57.30 -30.26 12.03
C ILE A 485 -58.76 -30.25 11.54
N ARG A 486 -59.12 -29.33 10.65
CA ARG A 486 -60.48 -29.27 10.07
C ARG A 486 -60.79 -30.51 9.23
N GLN A 487 -59.84 -31.01 8.45
CA GLN A 487 -59.99 -32.24 7.68
C GLN A 487 -60.06 -33.48 8.56
N GLN A 488 -59.27 -33.56 9.62
CA GLN A 488 -59.37 -34.65 10.60
C GLN A 488 -60.74 -34.66 11.31
N ARG A 489 -61.30 -33.49 11.64
CA ARG A 489 -62.67 -33.40 12.19
C ARG A 489 -63.75 -33.83 11.19
N LEU A 490 -63.56 -33.58 9.90
CA LEU A 490 -64.51 -34.00 8.85
C LEU A 490 -64.44 -35.50 8.55
N ASN A 491 -63.26 -36.11 8.70
CA ASN A 491 -63.02 -37.53 8.45
C ASN A 491 -63.15 -38.42 9.70
N SER A 492 -63.49 -37.84 10.85
CA SER A 492 -63.72 -38.61 12.07
C SER A 492 -65.14 -39.21 12.05
N PRO A 493 -65.32 -40.54 12.03
CA PRO A 493 -66.64 -41.15 12.15
C PRO A 493 -67.16 -40.89 13.55
N HIS A 494 -68.42 -40.46 13.64
CA HIS A 494 -69.16 -40.24 14.88
C HIS A 494 -68.78 -41.20 16.02
N ILE A 495 -68.30 -40.65 17.12
CA ILE A 495 -68.60 -41.17 18.46
C ILE A 495 -69.33 -40.03 19.19
N GLN A 496 -70.49 -40.39 19.73
CA GLN A 496 -71.43 -39.55 20.49
C GLN A 496 -70.77 -38.73 21.60
#